data_AF-A0A3R9ZKF5-F1
#
_entry.id   AF-A0A3R9ZKF5-F1
#
_cell.length_a   1.000
_cell.length_b   1.000
_cell.length_c   1.000
_cell.angle_alpha   90.00
_cell.angle_beta   90.00
_cell.angle_gamma   90.00
#
_symmetry.space_group_name_H-M   'P 1'
#
loop_
_entity.id
_entity.type
_entity.pdbx_description
1 polymer ?
#
loop_
_entity_poly.entity_id
_entity_poly.type
_entity_poly.pdbx_seq_one_letter_code
_entity_poly.pdbx_strand_id
1 'polypeptide(L)'
;CHDYKPEGRDEYICQTDIKTQKQSNIHLNRRVSKESFIKMRQERDATLAMPKLILPSIQINMNGGNFPEPEANGIRYLKIPFNYF
;
A
#
# COMPACT_ATOMS: atom_id res chain seq x y z
N CYS A 1 -1.27 -3.05 6.17
CA CYS A 1 -2.48 -2.28 6.54
C CYS A 1 -2.00 -1.04 7.26
N HIS A 2 -2.57 0.14 6.99
CA HIS A 2 -2.03 1.40 7.49
C HIS A 2 -3.15 2.36 7.84
N ASP A 3 -2.82 3.30 8.70
CA ASP A 3 -3.59 4.49 8.97
C ASP A 3 -2.73 5.71 8.64
N TYR A 4 -3.22 6.55 7.73
CA TYR A 4 -2.49 7.70 7.21
C TYR A 4 -2.84 9.01 7.93
N LYS A 5 -3.65 8.98 9.01
CA LYS A 5 -4.06 10.15 9.78
C LYS A 5 -4.54 11.31 8.89
N PRO A 6 -5.72 11.15 8.25
CA PRO A 6 -6.29 12.20 7.41
C PRO A 6 -6.53 13.48 8.22
N GLU A 7 -6.66 14.59 7.49
CA GLU A 7 -6.89 15.92 8.05
C GLU A 7 -8.07 15.95 9.03
N GLY A 8 -7.95 16.75 10.09
CA GLY A 8 -8.98 16.91 11.12
C GLY A 8 -9.00 15.79 12.17
N ARG A 9 -8.03 14.87 12.17
CA ARG A 9 -7.92 13.81 13.17
C ARG A 9 -6.62 13.90 13.94
N ASP A 10 -6.69 13.85 15.27
CA ASP A 10 -5.53 14.02 16.15
C ASP A 10 -4.82 12.72 16.51
N GLU A 11 -5.56 11.60 16.51
CA GLU A 11 -5.05 10.29 16.95
C GLU A 11 -5.00 9.27 15.82
N TYR A 12 -4.17 8.24 15.97
CA TYR A 12 -4.19 7.07 15.09
C TYR A 12 -5.30 6.08 15.49
N ILE A 13 -5.94 5.48 14.49
CA ILE A 13 -7.01 4.49 14.62
C ILE A 13 -6.71 3.37 13.62
N CYS A 14 -6.28 2.23 14.14
CA CYS A 14 -5.93 1.03 13.35
C CYS A 14 -7.02 -0.06 13.37
N GLN A 15 -8.16 0.22 13.99
CA GLN A 15 -9.25 -0.74 14.17
C GLN A 15 -10.59 -0.13 13.75
N THR A 16 -11.48 -0.99 13.26
CA THR A 16 -12.82 -0.63 12.81
C THR A 16 -13.69 -1.89 12.85
N ASP A 17 -14.98 -1.75 12.62
CA ASP A 17 -15.93 -2.87 12.57
C ASP A 17 -16.72 -2.89 11.25
N ILE A 18 -17.38 -4.02 10.99
CA ILE A 18 -18.13 -4.26 9.75
C ILE A 18 -19.27 -3.26 9.57
N LYS A 19 -20.00 -2.92 10.65
CA LYS A 19 -21.15 -2.01 10.58
C LYS A 19 -20.69 -0.61 10.20
N THR A 20 -19.64 -0.12 10.85
CA THR A 20 -19.01 1.17 10.57
C THR A 20 -18.53 1.23 9.13
N GLN A 21 -17.75 0.25 8.65
CA GLN A 21 -17.27 0.24 7.26
C GLN A 21 -18.43 0.22 6.24
N LYS A 22 -19.47 -0.58 6.47
CA LYS A 22 -20.67 -0.60 5.60
C LYS A 22 -21.46 0.71 5.60
N GLN A 23 -21.34 1.53 6.65
CA GLN A 23 -22.07 2.78 6.83
C GLN A 23 -21.31 3.99 6.30
N SER A 24 -20.03 4.10 6.64
CA SER A 24 -19.28 5.36 6.53
C SER A 24 -17.99 5.27 5.73
N ASN A 25 -17.63 4.10 5.16
CA ASN A 25 -16.46 4.03 4.29
C ASN A 25 -16.65 4.97 3.09
N ILE A 26 -15.72 5.92 2.92
CA ILE A 26 -15.81 6.97 1.91
C ILE A 26 -15.72 6.45 0.46
N HIS A 27 -15.23 5.24 0.26
CA HIS A 27 -15.04 4.62 -1.06
C HIS A 27 -15.93 3.40 -1.30
N LEU A 28 -16.20 2.58 -0.28
CA LEU A 28 -16.84 1.26 -0.40
C LEU A 28 -17.88 1.03 0.71
N ASN A 29 -18.77 2.00 0.92
CA ASN A 29 -19.95 1.79 1.75
C ASN A 29 -21.07 1.07 0.98
N ARG A 30 -22.15 0.69 1.67
CA ARG A 30 -23.26 -0.09 1.13
C ARG A 30 -23.98 0.52 -0.09
N ARG A 31 -23.80 1.81 -0.36
CA ARG A 31 -24.50 2.52 -1.44
C ARG A 31 -23.69 2.56 -2.74
N VAL A 32 -22.43 2.15 -2.69
CA VAL A 32 -21.52 2.21 -3.84
C VAL A 32 -21.66 0.94 -4.68
N SER A 33 -21.95 1.09 -5.97
CA SER A 33 -21.95 -0.04 -6.91
C SER A 33 -20.53 -0.48 -7.24
N LYS A 34 -20.39 -1.73 -7.73
CA LYS A 34 -19.10 -2.28 -8.15
C LYS A 34 -18.46 -1.42 -9.25
N GLU A 35 -19.24 -1.02 -10.25
CA GLU A 35 -18.79 -0.24 -11.40
C GLU A 35 -18.29 1.14 -10.96
N SER A 36 -19.02 1.78 -10.04
CA SER A 36 -18.64 3.08 -9.48
C SER A 36 -17.33 2.99 -8.69
N PHE A 37 -17.18 1.93 -7.88
CA PHE A 37 -15.96 1.69 -7.12
C PHE A 37 -14.76 1.45 -8.03
N ILE A 38 -14.91 0.60 -9.06
CA ILE A 38 -13.82 0.30 -10.01
C ILE A 38 -13.36 1.58 -10.70
N LYS A 39 -14.30 2.36 -11.24
CA LYS A 39 -13.98 3.62 -11.92
C LYS A 39 -13.21 4.58 -11.00
N MET A 40 -13.76 4.86 -9.81
CA MET A 40 -13.11 5.75 -8.83
C MET A 40 -11.71 5.23 -8.45
N ARG A 41 -11.55 3.92 -8.22
CA ARG A 41 -10.27 3.33 -7.80
C ARG A 41 -9.22 3.43 -8.89
N GLN A 42 -9.58 3.14 -10.15
CA GLN A 42 -8.68 3.24 -11.30
C GLN A 42 -8.24 4.69 -11.56
N GLU A 43 -9.18 5.64 -11.53
CA GLU A 43 -8.89 7.07 -11.67
C GLU A 43 -7.94 7.54 -10.57
N ARG A 44 -8.18 7.12 -9.32
CA ARG A 44 -7.29 7.45 -8.20
C ARG A 44 -5.92 6.81 -8.36
N ASP A 45 -5.83 5.54 -8.73
CA ASP A 45 -4.57 4.81 -8.89
C ASP A 45 -3.65 5.47 -9.90
N ALA A 46 -4.20 5.96 -11.02
CA ALA A 46 -3.43 6.63 -12.07
C ALA A 46 -2.72 7.93 -11.60
N THR A 47 -3.16 8.52 -10.49
CA THR A 47 -2.57 9.75 -9.93
C THR A 47 -1.50 9.50 -8.85
N LEU A 48 -1.34 8.26 -8.39
CA LEU A 48 -0.47 7.95 -7.26
C LEU A 48 0.96 7.65 -7.73
N ALA A 49 1.93 8.25 -7.03
CA ALA A 49 3.33 7.91 -7.22
C ALA A 49 3.69 6.56 -6.58
N MET A 50 4.79 5.97 -7.04
CA MET A 50 5.36 4.77 -6.44
C MET A 50 5.69 4.98 -4.94
N PRO A 51 5.32 4.04 -4.06
CA PRO A 51 5.71 4.13 -2.65
C PRO A 51 7.22 4.15 -2.49
N LYS A 52 7.73 4.99 -1.57
CA LYS A 52 9.17 5.22 -1.35
C LYS A 52 10.00 3.94 -1.18
N LEU A 53 9.43 2.90 -0.55
CA LEU A 53 10.13 1.65 -0.24
C LEU A 53 9.66 0.45 -1.07
N ILE A 54 8.90 0.65 -2.15
CA ILE A 54 8.31 -0.47 -2.90
C ILE A 54 9.35 -1.48 -3.40
N LEU A 55 10.47 -1.02 -3.99
CA LEU A 55 11.50 -1.90 -4.53
C LEU A 55 12.29 -2.66 -3.43
N PRO A 56 12.76 -2.02 -2.34
CA PRO A 56 13.31 -2.73 -1.19
C PRO A 56 12.33 -3.73 -0.55
N SER A 57 11.09 -3.28 -0.30
CA SER A 57 10.10 -4.07 0.42
C SER A 57 9.70 -5.33 -0.36
N ILE A 58 9.48 -5.24 -1.68
CA ILE A 58 9.13 -6.42 -2.47
C ILE A 58 10.26 -7.45 -2.46
N GLN A 59 11.52 -7.03 -2.65
CA GLN A 59 12.68 -7.92 -2.67
C GLN A 59 12.83 -8.73 -1.36
N ILE A 60 12.57 -8.10 -0.23
CA ILE A 60 12.70 -8.74 1.08
C ILE A 60 11.43 -9.56 1.41
N ASN A 61 10.24 -8.99 1.19
CA ASN A 61 8.99 -9.60 1.62
C ASN A 61 8.62 -10.81 0.76
N MET A 62 9.02 -10.84 -0.51
CA MET A 62 8.80 -12.02 -1.37
C MET A 62 9.60 -13.24 -0.91
N ASN A 63 10.64 -13.03 -0.10
CA ASN A 63 11.45 -14.07 0.52
C ASN A 63 11.16 -14.21 2.03
N GLY A 64 9.92 -13.97 2.44
CA GLY A 64 9.48 -14.16 3.84
C GLY A 64 10.18 -13.23 4.85
N GLY A 65 10.73 -12.10 4.39
CA GLY A 65 11.49 -11.18 5.25
C GLY A 65 13.00 -11.43 5.25
N ASN A 66 13.49 -12.47 4.57
CA ASN A 66 14.92 -12.74 4.48
C ASN A 66 15.60 -11.78 3.51
N PHE A 67 16.78 -11.29 3.90
CA PHE A 67 17.61 -10.46 3.03
C PHE A 67 18.25 -11.29 1.90
N PRO A 68 18.63 -10.66 0.77
CA PRO A 68 19.41 -11.32 -0.27
C PRO A 68 20.70 -11.91 0.29
N GLU A 69 21.15 -13.05 -0.24
CA GLU A 69 22.44 -13.65 0.16
C GLU A 69 23.61 -12.68 -0.07
N PRO A 70 24.64 -12.75 0.80
CA PRO A 70 25.81 -11.89 0.64
C PRO A 70 26.54 -12.24 -0.65
N GLU A 71 27.10 -11.23 -1.30
CA GLU A 71 28.04 -11.42 -2.39
C GLU A 71 29.41 -11.89 -1.86
N ALA A 72 30.38 -12.10 -2.74
CA ALA A 72 31.71 -12.62 -2.38
C ALA A 72 32.48 -11.74 -1.37
N ASN A 73 32.13 -10.46 -1.26
CA ASN A 73 32.69 -9.52 -0.28
C ASN A 73 32.00 -9.60 1.10
N GLY A 74 31.04 -10.51 1.28
CA GLY A 74 30.27 -10.68 2.52
C GLY A 74 29.15 -9.66 2.72
N ILE A 75 28.91 -8.76 1.76
CA ILE A 75 27.89 -7.69 1.87
C ILE A 75 26.62 -8.08 1.09
N ARG A 76 25.46 -7.75 1.65
CA ARG A 76 24.14 -7.97 1.03
C ARG A 76 23.71 -6.68 0.31
N TYR A 77 23.18 -6.81 -0.91
CA TYR A 77 22.77 -5.68 -1.74
C TYR A 77 21.31 -5.81 -2.18
N LEU A 78 20.61 -4.67 -2.19
CA LEU A 78 19.32 -4.55 -2.86
C LEU A 78 19.56 -4.14 -4.32
N LYS A 79 18.81 -4.74 -5.24
CA LYS A 79 18.90 -4.43 -6.66
C LYS A 79 17.84 -3.39 -7.03
N ILE A 80 18.26 -2.27 -7.60
CA ILE A 80 17.35 -1.21 -8.05
C ILE A 80 17.39 -1.18 -9.58
N PRO A 81 16.30 -1.59 -10.28
CA PRO A 81 16.23 -1.47 -11.72
C PRO A 81 16.20 -0.01 -12.16
N PHE A 82 16.96 0.33 -13.19
CA PHE A 82 16.96 1.65 -13.80
C PHE A 82 15.98 1.71 -14.97
N ASN A 83 15.09 2.70 -14.96
CA ASN A 83 14.15 3.03 -16.05
C ASN A 83 13.33 1.84 -16.59
N TYR A 84 12.81 1.00 -15.70
CA TYR A 84 12.03 -0.20 -16.08
C TYR A 84 10.50 -0.02 -15.91
N PHE A 85 10.03 1.13 -15.44
CA PHE A 85 8.62 1.40 -15.14
C PHE A 85 8.15 2.69 -15.80
#